data_AF-A0A934FQ32-F1
#
_entry.id   AF-A0A934FQ32-F1
#
_cell.length_a   1.000
_cell.length_b   1.000
_cell.length_c   1.000
_cell.angle_alpha   90.00
_cell.angle_beta   90.00
_cell.angle_gamma   90.00
#
_symmetry.space_group_name_H-M   'P 1'
#
loop_
_entity.id
_entity.type
_entity.pdbx_description
1 polymer ?
#
loop_
_entity_poly.entity_id
_entity_poly.type
_entity_poly.pdbx_seq_one_letter_code
_entity_poly.pdbx_strand_id
1 'polypeptide(L)'
;MDENGDVHVTGMPLLFADTLGRVPALLESEDPRARERLAPRTFEDDEEEAQWRRLSTPDLLHLIASRAETVRSDLAALRWEPDGPGDTFALTIPAAHRPAFEAALNGAVQSLYGSSGLSQEELQRNPGELGDLDRDIALLRIRWLTAFLGDLLMVQERGMLDDTIDEMEGDDTDDGDIDGDGDGDGDDDEPRA
;
A
#
# COMPACT_ATOMS: atom_id res chain seq x y z
N MET A 1 -1.94 2.14 11.20
CA MET A 1 -3.10 2.65 10.46
C MET A 1 -3.86 3.52 11.43
N ASP A 2 -4.28 4.71 11.02
CA ASP A 2 -5.17 5.54 11.83
C ASP A 2 -6.64 5.17 11.59
N GLU A 3 -7.55 5.89 12.25
CA GLU A 3 -9.01 5.73 12.12
C GLU A 3 -9.53 6.00 10.69
N ASN A 4 -8.75 6.70 9.85
CA ASN A 4 -9.11 7.01 8.46
C ASN A 4 -8.59 5.96 7.46
N GLY A 5 -7.87 4.95 7.94
CA GLY A 5 -7.20 3.96 7.10
C GLY A 5 -5.85 4.41 6.55
N ASP A 6 -5.33 5.57 6.98
CA ASP A 6 -4.05 6.08 6.52
C ASP A 6 -2.89 5.30 7.15
N VAL A 7 -1.84 5.07 6.36
CA VAL A 7 -0.65 4.36 6.81
C VAL A 7 0.43 5.37 7.17
N HIS A 8 0.80 5.42 8.46
CA HIS A 8 1.93 6.22 8.94
C HIS A 8 3.19 5.36 9.00
N VAL A 9 4.17 5.74 8.20
CA VAL A 9 5.51 5.17 8.21
C VAL A 9 6.43 6.16 8.90
N THR A 10 7.11 5.72 9.96
CA THR A 10 8.01 6.56 10.78
C THR A 10 9.32 5.83 11.02
N GLY A 11 10.37 6.55 11.45
CA GLY A 11 11.67 5.94 11.75
C GLY A 11 12.39 5.40 10.50
N MET A 12 12.04 5.91 9.31
CA MET A 12 12.56 5.42 8.04
C MET A 12 14.02 5.85 7.86
N PRO A 13 14.99 4.93 7.69
CA PRO A 13 16.39 5.33 7.45
C PRO A 13 16.57 6.08 6.14
N LEU A 14 17.52 7.01 6.07
CA LEU A 14 17.81 7.84 4.88
C LEU A 14 17.92 7.02 3.57
N LEU A 15 18.62 5.88 3.59
CA LEU A 15 18.80 5.08 2.38
C LEU A 15 17.49 4.43 1.92
N PHE A 16 16.58 4.10 2.84
CA PHE A 16 15.26 3.60 2.47
C PHE A 16 14.36 4.73 1.94
N ALA A 17 14.43 5.92 2.53
CA ALA A 17 13.82 7.14 2.00
C ALA A 17 14.31 7.47 0.56
N ASP A 18 15.62 7.43 0.30
CA ASP A 18 16.19 7.58 -1.07
C ASP A 18 15.64 6.50 -2.01
N THR A 19 15.51 5.27 -1.52
CA THR A 19 14.99 4.15 -2.32
C THR A 19 13.52 4.36 -2.70
N LEU A 20 12.68 4.77 -1.75
CA LEU A 20 11.28 5.12 -2.04
C LEU A 20 11.19 6.30 -2.99
N GLY A 21 12.00 7.35 -2.81
CA GLY A 21 12.07 8.50 -3.70
C GLY A 21 12.35 8.16 -5.16
N ARG A 22 12.95 6.99 -5.44
CA ARG A 22 13.25 6.51 -6.80
C ARG A 22 12.12 5.71 -7.44
N VAL A 23 11.10 5.29 -6.68
CA VAL A 23 10.00 4.45 -7.19
C VAL A 23 9.33 5.05 -8.45
N PRO A 24 8.96 6.34 -8.50
CA PRO A 24 8.38 6.91 -9.71
C PRO A 24 9.32 6.82 -10.93
N ALA A 25 10.60 7.12 -10.74
CA ALA A 25 11.59 7.05 -11.83
C ALA A 25 11.84 5.60 -12.31
N LEU A 26 11.72 4.60 -11.43
CA LEU A 26 11.83 3.19 -11.81
C LEU A 26 10.64 2.75 -12.68
N LEU A 27 9.44 3.25 -12.41
CA LEU A 27 8.24 2.98 -13.22
C LEU A 27 8.31 3.65 -14.60
N GLU A 28 8.99 4.79 -14.68
CA GLU A 28 9.17 5.59 -15.89
C GLU A 28 10.46 5.23 -16.66
N SER A 29 11.15 4.18 -16.24
CA SER A 29 12.42 3.74 -16.84
C SER A 29 12.27 3.49 -18.33
N GLU A 30 13.24 4.01 -19.09
CA GLU A 30 13.35 3.76 -20.52
C GLU A 30 14.19 2.53 -20.89
N ASP A 31 14.81 1.87 -19.89
CA ASP A 31 15.58 0.63 -20.13
C ASP A 31 14.64 -0.44 -20.70
N PRO A 32 14.92 -1.00 -21.90
CA PRO A 32 14.10 -2.04 -22.51
C PRO A 32 13.86 -3.24 -21.59
N ARG A 33 14.85 -3.62 -20.77
CA ARG A 33 14.75 -4.74 -19.83
C ARG A 33 13.79 -4.44 -18.68
N ALA A 34 13.75 -3.19 -18.23
CA ALA A 34 12.76 -2.74 -17.25
C ALA A 34 11.35 -2.68 -17.86
N ARG A 35 11.22 -2.14 -19.08
CA ARG A 35 9.94 -2.06 -19.80
C ARG A 35 9.35 -3.44 -20.07
N GLU A 36 10.16 -4.41 -20.48
CA GLU A 36 9.73 -5.79 -20.67
C GLU A 36 9.21 -6.44 -19.38
N ARG A 37 9.70 -6.01 -18.21
CA ARG A 37 9.20 -6.48 -16.92
C ARG A 37 7.89 -5.82 -16.50
N LEU A 38 7.71 -4.54 -16.83
CA LEU A 38 6.49 -3.79 -16.51
C LEU A 38 5.32 -4.13 -17.46
N ALA A 39 5.62 -4.45 -18.71
CA ALA A 39 4.67 -4.86 -19.74
C ALA A 39 5.17 -6.14 -20.43
N PRO A 40 5.13 -7.30 -19.74
CA PRO A 40 5.62 -8.56 -20.28
C PRO A 40 4.78 -9.04 -21.46
N ARG A 41 5.39 -9.94 -22.24
CA ARG A 41 4.68 -10.69 -23.28
C ARG A 41 3.53 -11.46 -22.64
N THR A 42 2.33 -11.32 -23.19
CA THR A 42 1.10 -11.92 -22.65
C THR A 42 0.71 -13.18 -23.42
N PHE A 43 0.92 -13.21 -24.74
CA PHE A 43 0.53 -14.32 -25.61
C PHE A 43 1.74 -14.98 -26.27
N GLU A 44 1.73 -16.31 -26.41
CA GLU A 44 2.77 -17.05 -27.14
C GLU A 44 2.68 -16.84 -28.66
N ASP A 45 1.49 -16.57 -29.19
CA ASP A 45 1.28 -16.24 -30.60
C ASP A 45 1.65 -14.77 -30.89
N ASP A 46 2.37 -14.54 -31.99
CA ASP A 46 2.87 -13.20 -32.34
C ASP A 46 1.76 -12.26 -32.84
N GLU A 47 0.72 -12.77 -33.50
CA GLU A 47 -0.39 -11.96 -34.00
C GLU A 47 -1.31 -11.52 -32.85
N GLU A 48 -1.63 -12.45 -31.94
CA GLU A 48 -2.39 -12.16 -30.71
C GLU A 48 -1.64 -11.18 -29.81
N GLU A 49 -0.33 -11.39 -29.61
CA GLU A 49 0.52 -10.48 -28.84
C GLU A 49 0.56 -9.08 -29.47
N ALA A 50 0.71 -8.98 -30.80
CA ALA A 50 0.71 -7.70 -31.50
C ALA A 50 -0.65 -6.99 -31.38
N GLN A 51 -1.75 -7.74 -31.44
CA GLN A 51 -3.09 -7.19 -31.23
C GLN A 51 -3.28 -6.70 -29.80
N TRP A 52 -2.90 -7.50 -28.81
CA TRP A 52 -2.97 -7.11 -27.41
C TRP A 52 -2.12 -5.87 -27.12
N ARG A 53 -0.87 -5.81 -27.59
CA ARG A 53 -0.01 -4.65 -27.40
C ARG A 53 -0.62 -3.38 -27.95
N ARG A 54 -1.20 -3.45 -29.15
CA ARG A 54 -1.84 -2.30 -29.81
C ARG A 54 -3.04 -1.77 -29.02
N LEU A 55 -3.78 -2.64 -28.34
CA LEU A 55 -5.02 -2.26 -27.64
C LEU A 55 -4.77 -1.93 -26.17
N SER A 56 -3.97 -2.73 -25.46
CA SER A 56 -3.86 -2.72 -24.01
C SER A 56 -2.61 -1.98 -23.49
N THR A 57 -1.50 -1.98 -24.25
CA THR A 57 -0.25 -1.35 -23.77
C THR A 57 -0.41 0.15 -23.51
N PRO A 58 -1.10 0.96 -24.35
CA PRO A 58 -1.29 2.38 -24.07
C PRO A 58 -1.99 2.63 -22.72
N ASP A 59 -3.06 1.90 -22.44
CA ASP A 59 -3.83 2.03 -21.20
C ASP A 59 -3.03 1.55 -20.00
N LEU A 60 -2.27 0.45 -20.14
CA LEU A 60 -1.38 -0.04 -19.09
C LEU A 60 -0.28 0.99 -18.76
N LEU A 61 0.36 1.58 -19.77
CA LEU A 61 1.38 2.61 -19.57
C LEU A 61 0.79 3.87 -18.95
N HIS A 62 -0.42 4.27 -19.36
CA HIS A 62 -1.13 5.39 -18.74
C HIS A 62 -1.42 5.12 -17.25
N LEU A 63 -1.87 3.90 -16.92
CA LEU A 63 -2.12 3.50 -15.54
C LEU A 63 -0.85 3.48 -14.69
N ILE A 64 0.28 2.98 -15.24
CA ILE A 64 1.58 3.01 -14.58
C ILE A 64 2.01 4.47 -14.33
N ALA A 65 1.91 5.34 -15.33
CA ALA A 65 2.26 6.76 -15.20
C ALA A 65 1.38 7.48 -14.17
N SER A 66 0.06 7.21 -14.15
CA SER A 66 -0.85 7.78 -13.15
C SER A 66 -0.46 7.36 -11.74
N ARG A 67 -0.10 6.09 -11.52
CA ARG A 67 0.35 5.60 -10.20
C ARG A 67 1.68 6.23 -9.80
N ALA A 68 2.60 6.39 -10.74
CA ALA A 68 3.87 7.07 -10.51
C ALA A 68 3.66 8.51 -10.05
N GLU A 69 2.69 9.23 -10.65
CA GLU A 69 2.34 10.60 -10.24
C GLU A 69 1.71 10.66 -8.84
N THR A 70 0.76 9.76 -8.52
CA THR A 70 0.20 9.68 -7.17
C THR A 70 1.28 9.44 -6.12
N VAL A 71 2.14 8.44 -6.33
CA VAL A 71 3.24 8.12 -5.41
C VAL A 71 4.25 9.26 -5.33
N ARG A 72 4.57 9.92 -6.45
CA ARG A 72 5.44 11.10 -6.47
C ARG A 72 4.86 12.23 -5.62
N SER A 73 3.57 12.51 -5.75
CA SER A 73 2.88 13.53 -4.95
C SER A 73 2.97 13.21 -3.46
N ASP A 74 2.70 11.97 -3.06
CA ASP A 74 2.75 11.57 -1.65
C ASP A 74 4.19 11.60 -1.11
N LEU A 75 5.17 11.15 -1.89
CA LEU A 75 6.59 11.20 -1.51
C LEU A 75 7.13 12.63 -1.38
N ALA A 76 6.50 13.63 -2.02
CA ALA A 76 6.85 15.03 -1.81
C ALA A 76 6.53 15.50 -0.37
N ALA A 77 5.68 14.78 0.36
CA ALA A 77 5.38 15.01 1.77
C ALA A 77 6.33 14.27 2.73
N LEU A 78 7.34 13.57 2.22
CA LEU A 78 8.36 12.93 3.04
C LEU A 78 9.07 13.98 3.92
N ARG A 79 9.04 13.77 5.23
CA ARG A 79 9.59 14.73 6.20
C ARG A 79 10.69 14.11 7.03
N TRP A 80 11.72 14.88 7.32
CA TRP A 80 12.75 14.50 8.29
C TRP A 80 12.19 14.54 9.72
N GLU A 81 12.56 13.57 10.55
CA GLU A 81 12.17 13.46 11.96
C GLU A 81 13.36 13.81 12.85
N PRO A 82 13.47 15.07 13.33
CA PRO A 82 14.64 15.53 14.09
C PRO A 82 14.83 14.85 15.44
N ASP A 83 13.74 14.34 16.03
CA ASP A 83 13.74 13.71 17.35
C ASP A 83 13.86 12.17 17.29
N GLY A 84 14.03 11.60 16.09
CA GLY A 84 14.22 10.16 15.89
C GLY A 84 15.66 9.70 16.16
N PRO A 85 15.89 8.39 16.41
CA PRO A 85 17.23 7.85 16.51
C PRO A 85 17.92 7.81 15.13
N GLY A 86 18.80 8.79 14.87
CA GLY A 86 19.50 8.96 13.58
C GLY A 86 18.73 9.85 12.60
N ASP A 87 19.29 10.09 11.41
CA ASP A 87 18.61 10.85 10.34
C ASP A 87 17.45 10.02 9.75
N THR A 88 16.31 10.00 10.45
CA THR A 88 15.11 9.25 10.07
C THR A 88 14.06 10.13 9.40
N PHE A 89 13.14 9.49 8.66
CA PHE A 89 12.09 10.14 7.89
C PHE A 89 10.72 9.52 8.20
N ALA A 90 9.68 10.31 7.96
CA ALA A 90 8.29 9.87 8.03
C ALA A 90 7.52 10.19 6.75
N LEU A 91 6.53 9.35 6.47
CA LEU A 91 5.59 9.45 5.36
C LEU A 91 4.19 9.03 5.84
N THR A 92 3.17 9.77 5.45
CA THR A 92 1.78 9.32 5.54
C THR A 92 1.32 8.94 4.15
N ILE A 93 0.78 7.72 4.01
CA ILE A 93 0.16 7.23 2.78
C ILE A 93 -1.35 7.24 2.99
N PRO A 94 -2.10 8.09 2.26
CA PRO A 94 -3.55 8.11 2.35
C PRO A 94 -4.16 6.74 2.02
N ALA A 95 -5.23 6.34 2.70
CA ALA A 95 -5.94 5.08 2.48
C ALA A 95 -6.30 4.90 0.98
N ALA A 96 -6.79 5.97 0.36
CA ALA A 96 -7.17 6.01 -1.06
C ALA A 96 -6.00 5.80 -2.02
N HIS A 97 -4.76 6.10 -1.60
CA HIS A 97 -3.56 6.00 -2.43
C HIS A 97 -2.79 4.69 -2.23
N ARG A 98 -3.15 3.87 -1.22
CA ARG A 98 -2.49 2.59 -0.95
C ARG A 98 -2.43 1.66 -2.17
N PRO A 99 -3.50 1.44 -2.97
CA PRO A 99 -3.41 0.60 -4.17
C PRO A 99 -2.41 1.13 -5.21
N ALA A 100 -2.22 2.46 -5.28
CA ALA A 100 -1.21 3.06 -6.14
C ALA A 100 0.20 2.76 -5.62
N PHE A 101 0.43 2.85 -4.30
CA PHE A 101 1.68 2.46 -3.65
C PHE A 101 2.02 0.98 -3.88
N GLU A 102 1.08 0.07 -3.66
CA GLU A 102 1.32 -1.37 -3.84
C GLU A 102 1.73 -1.69 -5.29
N ALA A 103 0.97 -1.20 -6.25
CA ALA A 103 1.27 -1.39 -7.67
C ALA A 103 2.61 -0.73 -8.07
N ALA A 104 2.90 0.46 -7.55
CA ALA A 104 4.14 1.18 -7.80
C ALA A 104 5.37 0.47 -7.21
N LEU A 105 5.28 -0.03 -5.98
CA LEU A 105 6.35 -0.78 -5.32
C LEU A 105 6.64 -2.09 -6.05
N ASN A 106 5.60 -2.85 -6.40
CA ASN A 106 5.77 -4.07 -7.19
C ASN A 106 6.41 -3.75 -8.56
N GLY A 107 5.91 -2.73 -9.27
CA GLY A 107 6.49 -2.30 -10.54
C GLY A 107 7.95 -1.85 -10.42
N ALA A 108 8.29 -1.11 -9.36
CA ALA A 108 9.67 -0.69 -9.08
C ALA A 108 10.60 -1.88 -8.80
N VAL A 109 10.15 -2.89 -8.06
CA VAL A 109 10.90 -4.15 -7.86
C VAL A 109 11.16 -4.84 -9.20
N GLN A 110 10.14 -4.96 -10.06
CA GLN A 110 10.27 -5.58 -11.38
C GLN A 110 11.23 -4.81 -12.30
N SER A 111 11.12 -3.48 -12.34
CA SER A 111 11.97 -2.59 -13.11
C SER A 111 13.44 -2.65 -12.65
N LEU A 112 13.66 -2.64 -11.33
CA LEU A 112 14.99 -2.72 -10.72
C LEU A 112 15.62 -4.10 -10.96
N TYR A 113 14.85 -5.17 -10.85
CA TYR A 113 15.33 -6.51 -11.20
C TYR A 113 15.72 -6.61 -12.68
N GLY A 114 14.87 -6.11 -13.59
CA GLY A 114 15.16 -6.12 -15.03
C GLY A 114 16.42 -5.35 -15.43
N SER A 115 16.67 -4.21 -14.79
CA SER A 115 17.81 -3.32 -15.12
C SER A 115 19.12 -3.67 -14.40
N SER A 116 19.06 -4.33 -13.23
CA SER A 116 20.24 -4.62 -12.40
C SER A 116 21.13 -5.77 -12.88
N GLY A 117 20.64 -6.61 -13.80
CA GLY A 117 21.36 -7.81 -14.23
C GLY A 117 21.56 -8.84 -13.12
N LEU A 118 20.74 -8.79 -12.07
CA LEU A 118 20.69 -9.81 -11.03
C LEU A 118 20.06 -11.09 -11.59
N SER A 119 20.62 -12.23 -11.20
CA SER A 119 20.00 -13.54 -11.40
C SER A 119 19.09 -13.90 -10.22
N GLN A 120 18.23 -14.90 -10.42
CA GLN A 120 17.35 -15.40 -9.36
C GLN A 120 18.12 -15.99 -8.17
N GLU A 121 19.28 -16.61 -8.41
CA GLU A 121 20.13 -17.14 -7.33
C GLU A 121 20.70 -16.00 -6.47
N GLU A 122 21.10 -14.89 -7.09
CA GLU A 122 21.67 -13.75 -6.39
C GLU A 122 20.66 -13.00 -5.52
N LEU A 123 19.36 -13.06 -5.85
CA LEU A 123 18.31 -12.53 -4.97
C LEU A 123 18.26 -13.21 -3.59
N GLN A 124 18.76 -14.45 -3.51
CA GLN A 124 18.82 -15.21 -2.25
C GLN A 124 20.04 -14.87 -1.39
N ARG A 125 21.04 -14.16 -1.95
CA ARG A 125 22.28 -13.77 -1.24
C ARG A 125 22.08 -12.52 -0.41
N ASN A 126 22.97 -12.25 0.55
CA ASN A 126 22.92 -10.99 1.28
C ASN A 126 23.58 -9.85 0.49
N PRO A 127 23.07 -8.61 0.60
CA PRO A 127 23.79 -7.44 0.11
C PRO A 127 25.22 -7.40 0.68
N GLY A 128 26.21 -7.24 -0.20
CA GLY A 128 27.64 -7.28 0.11
C GLY A 128 28.33 -8.59 -0.25
N GLU A 129 27.56 -9.63 -0.63
CA GLU A 129 28.08 -10.94 -1.04
C GLU A 129 28.26 -11.07 -2.57
N LEU A 130 27.85 -10.07 -3.36
CA LEU A 130 27.96 -10.13 -4.82
C LEU A 130 29.33 -9.66 -5.34
N GLY A 131 30.08 -8.88 -4.54
CA GLY A 131 31.38 -8.34 -4.94
C GLY A 131 31.30 -7.21 -5.98
N ASP A 132 30.09 -6.70 -6.23
CA ASP A 132 29.78 -5.59 -7.12
C ASP A 132 28.83 -4.64 -6.38
N LEU A 133 29.33 -3.44 -6.08
CA LEU A 133 28.62 -2.47 -5.25
C LEU A 133 27.27 -2.04 -5.84
N ASP A 134 27.19 -1.85 -7.16
CA ASP A 134 25.95 -1.40 -7.80
C ASP A 134 24.88 -2.49 -7.74
N ARG A 135 25.31 -3.75 -7.93
CA ARG A 135 24.42 -4.92 -7.83
C ARG A 135 24.02 -5.19 -6.38
N ASP A 136 24.92 -5.01 -5.43
CA ASP A 136 24.62 -5.11 -3.99
C ASP A 136 23.62 -4.04 -3.55
N ILE A 137 23.76 -2.80 -4.04
CA ILE A 137 22.79 -1.72 -3.79
C ILE A 137 21.44 -2.05 -4.43
N ALA A 138 21.42 -2.57 -5.66
CA ALA A 138 20.17 -2.97 -6.31
C ALA A 138 19.45 -4.07 -5.52
N LEU A 139 20.19 -5.08 -5.03
CA LEU A 139 19.67 -6.16 -4.21
C LEU A 139 19.09 -5.64 -2.89
N LEU A 140 19.79 -4.72 -2.20
CA LEU A 140 19.31 -4.08 -0.99
C LEU A 140 17.99 -3.33 -1.23
N ARG A 141 17.93 -2.55 -2.30
CA ARG A 141 16.73 -1.79 -2.70
C ARG A 141 15.55 -2.71 -3.00
N ILE A 142 15.77 -3.80 -3.75
CA ILE A 142 14.74 -4.82 -4.01
C ILE A 142 14.20 -5.40 -2.70
N ARG A 143 15.10 -5.74 -1.76
CA ARG A 143 14.70 -6.31 -0.46
C ARG A 143 13.84 -5.34 0.35
N TRP A 144 14.23 -4.07 0.43
CA TRP A 144 13.45 -3.08 1.16
C TRP A 144 12.09 -2.79 0.52
N LEU A 145 12.04 -2.63 -0.80
CA LEU A 145 10.77 -2.40 -1.49
C LEU A 145 9.83 -3.60 -1.36
N THR A 146 10.37 -4.83 -1.47
CA THR A 146 9.59 -6.06 -1.26
C THR A 146 9.09 -6.19 0.17
N ALA A 147 9.95 -5.91 1.17
CA ALA A 147 9.55 -5.95 2.58
C ALA A 147 8.44 -4.92 2.86
N PHE A 148 8.60 -3.70 2.38
CA PHE A 148 7.62 -2.64 2.57
C PHE A 148 6.28 -2.92 1.87
N LEU A 149 6.33 -3.50 0.66
CA LEU A 149 5.12 -3.99 -0.01
C LEU A 149 4.42 -5.07 0.83
N GLY A 150 5.18 -6.01 1.40
CA GLY A 150 4.64 -7.03 2.30
C GLY A 150 3.96 -6.43 3.53
N ASP A 151 4.59 -5.43 4.16
CA ASP A 151 4.01 -4.73 5.30
C ASP A 151 2.71 -3.99 4.94
N LEU A 152 2.65 -3.34 3.77
CA LEU A 152 1.43 -2.68 3.28
C LEU A 152 0.28 -3.67 3.05
N LEU A 153 0.55 -4.82 2.44
CA LEU A 153 -0.45 -5.86 2.22
C LEU A 153 -0.96 -6.46 3.54
N MET A 154 -0.07 -6.69 4.50
CA MET A 154 -0.43 -7.19 5.83
C MET A 154 -1.30 -6.20 6.62
N VAL A 155 -1.05 -4.89 6.47
CA VAL A 155 -1.89 -3.86 7.08
C VAL A 155 -3.32 -3.90 6.52
N GLN A 156 -3.50 -4.23 5.23
CA GLN A 156 -4.83 -4.39 4.63
C GLN A 156 -5.59 -5.59 5.21
N GLU A 157 -4.92 -6.74 5.37
CA GLU A 157 -5.56 -7.94 5.93
C GLU A 157 -6.03 -7.74 7.37
N ARG A 158 -5.27 -6.99 8.18
CA ARG A 158 -5.67 -6.67 9.55
C ARG A 158 -6.85 -5.72 9.63
N GLY A 159 -6.92 -4.71 8.77
CA GLY A 159 -8.06 -3.79 8.72
C GLY A 159 -9.36 -4.50 8.35
N MET A 160 -9.33 -5.41 7.37
CA MET A 160 -10.53 -6.18 6.99
C MET A 160 -11.03 -7.11 8.10
N LEU A 161 -10.13 -7.65 8.94
CA LEU A 161 -10.51 -8.50 10.07
C LEU A 161 -11.16 -7.70 11.20
N ASP A 162 -10.73 -6.45 11.42
CA ASP A 162 -11.30 -5.55 12.44
C ASP A 162 -12.72 -5.13 12.04
N ASP A 163 -12.92 -4.69 10.79
CA ASP A 163 -14.25 -4.35 10.24
C ASP A 163 -15.22 -5.55 10.32
N THR A 164 -14.72 -6.77 10.11
CA THR A 164 -15.54 -7.99 10.17
C THR A 164 -15.93 -8.35 11.62
N ILE A 165 -15.10 -8.02 12.60
CA ILE A 165 -15.40 -8.25 14.02
C ILE A 165 -16.40 -7.22 14.52
N ASP A 166 -16.23 -5.95 14.16
CA ASP A 166 -17.18 -4.88 14.50
C ASP A 166 -18.56 -5.11 13.87
N GLU A 167 -18.63 -5.66 12.64
CA GLU A 167 -19.90 -6.08 12.02
C GLU A 167 -20.56 -7.28 12.72
N MET A 168 -19.79 -8.12 13.41
CA MET A 168 -20.32 -9.26 14.17
C MET A 168 -20.68 -8.93 15.63
N GLU A 169 -20.09 -7.88 16.21
CA GLU A 169 -20.39 -7.43 17.58
C GLU A 169 -21.55 -6.41 17.65
N GLY A 170 -22.04 -5.93 16.50
CA GLY A 170 -23.15 -4.97 16.40
C GLY A 170 -24.59 -5.55 16.50
N ASP A 171 -24.77 -6.86 16.71
CA ASP A 171 -26.08 -7.54 16.71
C ASP A 171 -26.49 -8.13 18.08
N ASP A 172 -25.94 -7.61 19.20
CA ASP A 172 -26.32 -8.07 20.54
C ASP A 172 -26.50 -6.88 21.51
N THR A 173 -27.48 -6.00 21.26
CA THR A 173 -28.22 -5.29 22.33
C THR A 173 -29.51 -4.66 21.79
N ASP A 174 -30.63 -5.38 21.88
CA ASP A 174 -31.94 -4.77 22.14
C ASP A 174 -32.78 -5.72 23.01
N ASP A 175 -32.28 -5.94 24.24
CA ASP A 175 -33.06 -6.46 25.36
C ASP A 175 -32.99 -5.42 26.47
N GLY A 176 -34.10 -4.75 26.78
CA GLY A 176 -34.15 -3.87 27.95
C GLY A 176 -35.34 -2.94 28.08
N ASP A 177 -36.46 -3.51 28.52
CA ASP A 177 -37.40 -2.96 29.52
C ASP A 177 -38.32 -1.79 29.13
N ILE A 178 -39.64 -2.01 29.03
CA ILE A 178 -40.63 -2.08 30.14
C ILE A 178 -40.79 -0.72 30.82
N ASP A 179 -41.81 0.03 30.39
CA ASP A 179 -42.50 1.00 31.24
C ASP A 179 -43.99 0.64 31.28
N GLY A 180 -44.40 0.16 32.44
CA GLY A 180 -45.80 -0.02 32.81
C GLY A 180 -46.33 1.26 33.40
N ASP A 181 -47.18 1.96 32.65
CA ASP A 181 -47.99 3.05 33.17
C ASP A 181 -49.37 2.52 33.56
N GLY A 182 -49.62 2.54 34.87
CA GLY A 182 -50.91 2.21 35.46
C GLY A 182 -51.87 3.39 35.35
N ASP A 183 -52.91 3.20 34.56
CA ASP A 183 -54.07 4.09 34.54
C ASP A 183 -54.91 3.86 35.80
N GLY A 184 -54.79 4.80 36.74
CA GLY A 184 -55.70 4.96 37.88
C GLY A 184 -56.72 6.04 37.58
N ASP A 185 -57.94 5.63 37.20
CA ASP A 185 -59.12 6.47 37.10
C ASP A 185 -60.26 5.86 37.93
N GLY A 186 -60.96 6.69 38.70
CA GLY A 186 -62.26 6.34 39.29
C GLY A 186 -62.48 6.87 40.70
N ASP A 187 -62.85 8.15 40.77
CA ASP A 187 -64.00 8.72 41.50
C ASP A 187 -64.47 8.05 42.82
N ASP A 188 -64.58 8.85 43.89
CA ASP A 188 -65.89 9.30 44.40
C ASP A 188 -65.82 9.97 45.79
N ASP A 189 -66.63 11.04 45.90
CA ASP A 189 -67.29 11.61 47.09
C ASP A 189 -66.49 12.35 48.20
N GLU A 190 -66.42 13.69 48.02
CA GLU A 190 -67.01 14.76 48.87
C GLU A 190 -67.79 14.38 50.17
N PRO A 191 -68.13 15.32 51.09
CA PRO A 191 -67.32 16.25 51.88
C PRO A 191 -67.82 16.35 53.37
N ARG A 192 -67.34 17.37 54.11
CA ARG A 192 -67.90 17.97 55.38
C ARG A 192 -67.55 17.22 56.68
N ALA A 193 -67.24 17.88 57.81
CA ALA A 193 -67.23 19.29 58.23
C ALA A 193 -66.20 19.43 59.37
#